data_AF-A0A382PSV6-F1
#
_entry.id   AF-A0A382PSV6-F1
#
_cell.length_a   1.000
_cell.length_b   1.000
_cell.length_c   1.000
_cell.angle_alpha   90.00
_cell.angle_beta   90.00
_cell.angle_gamma   90.00
#
_symmetry.space_group_name_H-M   'P 1'
#
loop_
_entity.id
_entity.type
_entity.pdbx_description
1 polymer ?
#
loop_
_entity_poly.entity_id
_entity_poly.type
_entity_poly.pdbx_seq_one_letter_code
_entity_poly.pdbx_strand_id
1 'polypeptide(L)'
;MSVDKRSIAQFFSMSRELAFGQVFAVTASFVSDFLQPLGNITFYIFIFSAVVVLILTVVYLTKKLLRKKVFKYFVSAIAVMTLSGFLYLFQNESNSHTGLLAANFPGIENLQSSLGMIEKDISEIKESTLRTEQLVESLAEDSKENIKQTKELNKTLKDSSDAIVNKLDELNDSFTEISKLGGLIVDPQNPVGFFHNSKVYEERGDLDAARRSYNQYFAFKLDFIDPHLRYQTFL
;
A
#
# COMPACT_ATOMS: atom_id res chain seq x y z
N MET A 1 34.58 41.54 -69.40
CA MET A 1 35.12 40.73 -68.29
C MET A 1 34.20 39.53 -68.11
N SER A 2 34.55 38.40 -68.72
CA SER A 2 33.73 37.17 -68.71
C SER A 2 33.93 36.49 -67.36
N VAL A 3 32.89 36.48 -66.52
CA VAL A 3 32.88 35.70 -65.28
C VAL A 3 32.64 34.25 -65.66
N ASP A 4 33.69 33.45 -65.52
CA ASP A 4 33.69 32.01 -65.79
C ASP A 4 32.68 31.29 -64.88
N LYS A 5 31.54 30.89 -65.45
CA LYS A 5 30.47 30.12 -64.78
C LYS A 5 30.93 28.76 -64.27
N ARG A 6 32.14 28.30 -64.61
CA ARG A 6 32.68 27.01 -64.14
C ARG A 6 33.15 27.03 -62.68
N SER A 7 33.44 28.20 -62.08
CA SER A 7 33.93 28.23 -60.69
C SER A 7 32.84 28.03 -59.64
N ILE A 8 31.59 28.41 -59.95
CA ILE A 8 30.46 28.32 -59.01
C ILE A 8 29.96 26.87 -58.87
N ALA A 9 30.03 26.08 -59.95
CA ALA A 9 29.62 24.68 -59.92
C ALA A 9 30.56 23.77 -59.10
N GLN A 10 31.82 24.19 -58.91
CA GLN A 10 32.82 23.41 -58.17
C GLN A 10 32.71 23.61 -56.64
N PHE A 11 31.99 24.64 -56.18
CA PHE A 11 31.79 24.93 -54.75
C PHE A 11 30.76 24.00 -54.08
N PHE A 12 29.95 23.28 -54.86
CA PHE A 12 28.83 22.46 -54.37
C PHE A 12 28.93 20.96 -54.71
N SER A 13 30.10 20.42 -55.04
CA SER A 13 30.25 18.95 -55.15
C SER A 13 30.33 18.32 -53.74
N MET A 14 29.19 18.22 -53.07
CA MET A 14 29.08 17.63 -51.75
C MET A 14 29.44 16.13 -51.83
N SER A 15 30.45 15.69 -51.07
CA SER A 15 30.75 14.26 -50.97
C SER A 15 29.55 13.53 -50.37
N ARG A 16 29.21 12.33 -50.85
CA ARG A 16 28.07 11.53 -50.37
C ARG A 16 28.00 11.41 -48.84
N GLU A 17 29.16 11.28 -48.20
CA GLU A 17 29.31 11.22 -46.73
C GLU A 17 28.86 12.52 -46.03
N LEU A 18 29.17 13.68 -46.62
CA LEU A 18 28.76 14.98 -46.07
C LEU A 18 27.25 15.18 -46.24
N ALA A 19 26.69 14.80 -47.39
CA ALA A 19 25.25 14.85 -47.64
C ALA A 19 24.49 14.00 -46.62
N PHE A 20 24.97 12.78 -46.38
CA PHE A 20 24.42 11.91 -45.35
C PHE A 20 24.52 12.54 -43.95
N GLY A 21 25.66 13.13 -43.58
CA GLY A 21 25.85 13.79 -42.29
C GLY A 21 24.93 15.01 -42.08
N GLN A 22 24.57 15.74 -43.14
CA GLN A 22 23.62 16.85 -43.05
C GLN A 22 22.18 16.36 -42.92
N VAL A 23 21.78 15.34 -43.67
CA VAL A 23 20.46 14.69 -43.52
C VAL A 23 20.32 14.15 -42.10
N PHE A 24 21.35 13.46 -41.59
CA PHE A 24 21.39 12.96 -40.24
C PHE A 24 21.21 14.08 -39.21
N ALA A 25 21.91 15.21 -39.37
CA ALA A 25 21.82 16.34 -38.45
C ALA A 25 20.39 16.88 -38.35
N VAL A 26 19.73 17.09 -39.49
CA VAL A 26 18.33 17.55 -39.53
C VAL A 26 17.41 16.53 -38.86
N THR A 27 17.56 15.24 -39.18
CA THR A 27 16.71 14.20 -38.56
C THR A 27 16.94 14.08 -37.06
N ALA A 28 18.19 14.15 -36.60
CA ALA A 28 18.52 14.03 -35.18
C ALA A 28 17.99 15.23 -34.39
N SER A 29 18.11 16.44 -34.93
CA SER A 29 17.55 17.66 -34.32
C SER A 29 16.02 17.68 -34.35
N PHE A 30 15.40 17.14 -35.39
CA PHE A 30 13.95 16.98 -35.45
C PHE A 30 13.45 16.00 -34.37
N VAL A 31 14.08 14.82 -34.31
CA VAL A 31 13.73 13.78 -33.32
C VAL A 31 13.98 14.28 -31.91
N SER A 32 15.03 15.07 -31.66
CA SER A 32 15.30 15.60 -30.33
C SER A 32 14.23 16.55 -29.83
N ASP A 33 13.73 17.44 -30.70
CA ASP A 33 12.68 18.40 -30.36
C ASP A 33 11.30 17.73 -30.26
N PHE A 34 11.05 16.68 -31.05
CA PHE A 34 9.83 15.87 -30.92
C PHE A 34 9.74 15.12 -29.58
N LEU A 35 10.87 14.66 -29.04
CA LEU A 35 10.92 13.90 -27.79
C LEU A 35 10.97 14.79 -26.54
N GLN A 36 10.82 16.11 -26.68
CA GLN A 36 10.86 17.08 -25.59
C GLN A 36 9.91 16.78 -24.39
N PRO A 37 8.71 16.15 -24.53
CA PRO A 37 7.84 15.89 -23.38
C PRO A 37 8.41 14.80 -22.48
N LEU A 38 9.19 13.88 -23.05
CA LEU A 38 9.87 12.81 -22.32
C LEU A 38 11.12 13.33 -21.58
N GLY A 39 11.51 14.58 -21.82
CA GLY A 39 12.67 15.23 -21.21
C GLY A 39 13.42 16.14 -22.18
N ASN A 40 14.33 16.96 -21.63
CA ASN A 40 15.09 17.96 -22.39
C ASN A 40 16.23 17.36 -23.25
N ILE A 41 15.87 16.49 -24.18
CA ILE A 41 16.79 15.74 -25.05
C ILE A 41 17.56 16.68 -26.00
N THR A 42 16.91 17.75 -26.46
CA THR A 42 17.54 18.81 -27.27
C THR A 42 18.75 19.42 -26.57
N PHE A 43 18.66 19.71 -25.26
CA PHE A 43 19.80 20.21 -24.48
C PHE A 43 20.95 19.21 -24.39
N TYR A 44 20.67 17.93 -24.12
CA TYR A 44 21.72 16.90 -24.04
C TYR A 44 22.44 16.71 -25.38
N ILE A 45 21.72 16.72 -26.50
CA ILE A 45 22.31 16.62 -27.85
C ILE A 45 23.15 17.85 -28.18
N PHE A 46 22.73 19.03 -27.73
CA PHE A 46 23.53 20.26 -27.87
C PHE A 46 24.87 20.16 -27.13
N ILE A 47 24.87 19.77 -25.85
CA ILE A 47 26.11 19.63 -25.07
C ILE A 47 27.01 18.54 -25.66
N PHE A 48 26.44 17.38 -26.02
CA PHE A 48 27.20 16.28 -26.62
C PHE A 48 27.86 16.70 -27.94
N SER A 49 27.12 17.37 -28.82
CA SER A 49 27.67 17.85 -30.09
C SER A 49 28.74 18.94 -29.89
N ALA A 50 28.59 19.82 -28.90
CA ALA A 50 29.62 20.79 -28.56
C ALA A 50 30.96 20.13 -28.13
N VAL A 51 30.91 19.07 -27.32
CA VAL A 51 32.11 18.30 -26.94
C VAL A 51 32.75 17.63 -28.16
N VAL A 52 31.95 17.02 -29.04
CA VAL A 52 32.44 16.40 -30.27
C VAL A 52 33.11 17.42 -31.18
N VAL A 53 32.52 18.61 -31.35
CA VAL A 53 33.11 19.71 -32.12
C VAL A 53 34.46 20.12 -31.52
N LEU A 54 34.57 20.21 -30.20
CA LEU A 54 35.82 20.56 -29.52
C LEU A 54 36.91 19.52 -29.80
N ILE A 55 36.59 18.22 -29.67
CA ILE A 55 37.51 17.11 -29.97
C ILE A 55 37.97 17.15 -31.44
N LEU A 56 37.03 17.30 -32.38
CA LEU A 56 37.34 17.36 -33.81
C LEU A 56 38.18 18.59 -34.17
N THR A 57 37.98 19.72 -33.47
CA THR A 57 38.81 20.93 -33.63
C THR A 57 40.27 20.65 -33.27
N VAL A 58 40.52 19.99 -32.13
CA VAL A 58 41.88 19.62 -31.68
C VAL A 58 42.55 18.70 -32.69
N VAL A 59 41.83 17.69 -33.21
CA VAL A 59 42.36 16.75 -34.22
C VAL A 59 42.67 17.46 -35.55
N TYR A 60 41.81 18.38 -35.96
CA TYR A 60 41.98 19.17 -37.18
C TYR A 60 43.25 20.04 -37.14
N LEU A 61 43.57 20.59 -35.97
CA LEU A 61 44.75 21.44 -35.74
C LEU A 61 46.05 20.61 -35.64
N THR A 62 46.03 19.45 -34.98
CA THR A 62 47.23 18.64 -34.71
C THR A 62 47.66 17.76 -35.88
N LYS A 63 46.73 17.13 -36.61
CA LYS A 63 47.06 16.14 -37.64
C LYS A 63 46.76 16.63 -39.06
N LYS A 64 47.75 17.30 -39.67
CA LYS A 64 47.68 17.85 -41.04
C LYS A 64 47.28 16.81 -42.10
N LEU A 65 47.71 15.55 -41.93
CA LEU A 65 47.37 14.42 -42.81
C LEU A 65 45.89 14.00 -42.75
N LEU A 66 45.22 14.17 -41.61
CA LEU A 66 43.82 13.76 -41.41
C LEU A 66 42.83 14.89 -41.68
N ARG A 67 43.32 16.12 -41.86
CA ARG A 67 42.52 17.34 -42.01
C ARG A 67 41.39 17.21 -43.04
N LYS A 68 41.69 16.69 -44.24
CA LYS A 68 40.69 16.48 -45.31
C LYS A 68 39.62 15.44 -44.96
N LYS A 69 39.96 14.43 -44.14
CA LYS A 69 39.04 13.36 -43.74
C LYS A 69 38.14 13.82 -42.57
N VAL A 70 38.73 14.52 -41.60
CA VAL A 70 38.07 15.05 -40.40
C VAL A 70 37.12 16.19 -40.72
N PHE A 71 37.45 17.03 -41.72
CA PHE A 71 36.66 18.20 -42.10
C PHE A 71 35.18 17.88 -42.35
N LYS A 72 34.87 16.72 -42.94
CA LYS A 72 33.50 16.31 -43.24
C LYS A 72 32.68 16.06 -41.97
N TYR A 73 33.26 15.34 -41.02
CA TYR A 73 32.63 15.06 -39.72
C TYR A 73 32.51 16.33 -38.87
N PHE A 74 33.51 17.21 -38.96
CA PHE A 74 33.49 18.50 -38.27
C PHE A 74 32.33 19.39 -38.74
N VAL A 75 32.11 19.49 -40.05
CA VAL A 75 30.99 20.26 -40.63
C VAL A 75 29.63 19.65 -40.25
N SER A 76 29.50 18.33 -40.21
CA SER A 76 28.27 17.67 -39.75
C SER A 76 28.02 17.88 -38.25
N ALA A 77 29.05 17.78 -37.40
CA ALA A 77 28.93 18.02 -35.96
C ALA A 77 28.56 19.47 -35.64
N ILE A 78 29.15 20.44 -36.36
CA ILE A 78 28.74 21.84 -36.26
C ILE A 78 27.29 22.00 -36.68
N ALA A 79 26.85 21.36 -37.77
CA ALA A 79 25.46 21.46 -38.21
C ALA A 79 24.49 20.96 -37.12
N VAL A 80 24.76 19.80 -36.53
CA VAL A 80 23.98 19.28 -35.37
C VAL A 80 23.97 20.30 -34.24
N MET A 81 25.14 20.79 -33.82
CA MET A 81 25.28 21.74 -32.71
C MET A 81 24.53 23.05 -32.97
N THR A 82 24.58 23.57 -34.21
CA THR A 82 23.87 24.80 -34.59
C THR A 82 22.37 24.59 -34.66
N LEU A 83 21.89 23.45 -35.19
CA LEU A 83 20.47 23.14 -35.28
C LEU A 83 19.88 22.88 -33.89
N SER A 84 20.51 22.04 -33.07
CA SER A 84 20.05 21.79 -31.70
C SER A 84 20.19 23.03 -30.81
N GLY A 85 21.26 23.81 -30.98
CA GLY A 85 21.47 25.06 -30.27
C GLY A 85 20.44 26.12 -30.67
N PHE A 86 20.10 26.22 -31.96
CA PHE A 86 19.00 27.06 -32.43
C PHE A 86 17.66 26.62 -31.82
N LEU A 87 17.36 25.32 -31.88
CA LEU A 87 16.12 24.82 -31.31
C LEU A 87 16.04 25.08 -29.80
N TYR A 88 17.14 24.89 -29.07
CA TYR A 88 17.17 25.17 -27.63
C TYR A 88 17.05 26.67 -27.32
N LEU A 89 17.75 27.55 -28.05
CA LEU A 89 17.75 29.00 -27.77
C LEU A 89 16.43 29.69 -28.13
N PHE A 90 15.69 29.16 -29.10
CA PHE A 90 14.40 29.70 -29.49
C PHE A 90 13.23 29.08 -28.70
N GLN A 91 13.50 28.11 -27.81
CA GLN A 91 12.52 27.64 -26.84
C GLN A 91 12.24 28.75 -25.82
N ASN A 92 10.98 29.18 -25.78
CA ASN A 92 10.42 30.08 -24.79
C ASN A 92 9.63 29.28 -23.74
N GLU A 93 9.21 29.96 -22.67
CA GLU A 93 8.49 29.33 -21.55
C GLU A 93 7.24 28.55 -22.01
N SER A 94 6.55 29.04 -23.05
CA SER A 94 5.32 28.43 -23.60
C SER A 94 5.52 27.16 -24.43
N ASN A 95 6.69 26.93 -25.02
CA ASN A 95 6.97 25.78 -25.89
C ASN A 95 8.11 24.89 -25.37
N SER A 96 8.55 25.12 -24.13
CA SER A 96 9.58 24.35 -23.46
C SER A 96 9.20 22.86 -23.28
N HIS A 97 7.90 22.57 -23.12
CA HIS A 97 7.37 21.21 -22.96
C HIS A 97 7.01 20.51 -24.27
N THR A 98 6.62 21.28 -25.29
CA THR A 98 6.15 20.77 -26.59
C THR A 98 7.16 20.96 -27.71
N GLY A 99 8.33 21.53 -27.47
CA GLY A 99 9.32 21.77 -28.53
C GLY A 99 8.88 22.82 -29.55
N LEU A 100 9.82 23.27 -30.36
CA LEU A 100 9.57 24.32 -31.36
C LEU A 100 8.82 23.81 -32.59
N LEU A 101 9.04 22.56 -32.97
CA LEU A 101 8.44 21.98 -34.17
C LEU A 101 6.96 21.71 -33.93
N ALA A 102 6.60 21.18 -32.76
CA ALA A 102 5.21 20.97 -32.41
C ALA A 102 4.45 22.29 -32.28
N ALA A 103 5.10 23.34 -31.76
CA ALA A 103 4.50 24.68 -31.71
C ALA A 103 4.15 25.27 -33.09
N ASN A 104 4.80 24.81 -34.17
CA ASN A 104 4.57 25.30 -35.53
C ASN A 104 3.82 24.31 -36.43
N PHE A 105 3.79 23.02 -36.07
CA PHE A 105 3.18 21.95 -36.86
C PHE A 105 2.17 21.16 -36.02
N PRO A 106 0.85 21.32 -36.28
CA PRO A 106 -0.20 20.72 -35.44
C PRO A 106 -0.22 19.18 -35.47
N GLY A 107 0.29 18.55 -36.53
CA GLY A 107 0.42 17.09 -36.58
C GLY A 107 1.43 16.54 -35.57
N ILE A 108 2.51 17.30 -35.31
CA ILE A 108 3.56 16.93 -34.35
C ILE A 108 3.08 17.21 -32.92
N GLU A 109 2.38 18.32 -32.71
CA GLU A 109 1.76 18.69 -31.42
C GLU A 109 0.90 17.58 -30.84
N ASN A 110 0.00 17.02 -31.64
CA ASN A 110 -0.90 15.95 -31.20
C ASN A 110 -0.15 14.68 -30.79
N LEU A 111 0.85 14.28 -31.56
CA LEU A 111 1.67 13.10 -31.27
C LEU A 111 2.50 13.30 -29.99
N GLN A 112 3.07 14.48 -29.86
CA GLN A 112 3.92 14.84 -28.74
C GLN A 112 3.11 14.98 -27.44
N SER A 113 1.93 15.59 -27.50
CA SER A 113 0.96 15.62 -26.41
C SER A 113 0.54 14.20 -25.99
N SER A 114 0.26 13.32 -26.97
CA SER A 114 -0.09 11.92 -26.69
C SER A 114 1.03 11.18 -25.96
N LEU A 115 2.30 11.38 -26.35
CA LEU A 115 3.44 10.80 -25.66
C LEU A 115 3.57 11.30 -24.21
N GLY A 116 3.40 12.61 -23.99
CA GLY A 116 3.43 13.19 -22.65
C GLY A 116 2.27 12.68 -21.77
N MET A 117 1.08 12.53 -22.34
CA MET A 117 -0.06 11.92 -21.63
C MET A 117 0.22 10.46 -21.27
N ILE A 118 0.79 9.67 -22.19
CA ILE A 118 1.16 8.27 -21.92
C ILE A 118 2.17 8.18 -20.76
N GLU A 119 3.19 9.05 -20.72
CA GLU A 119 4.15 9.07 -19.61
C GLU A 119 3.47 9.38 -18.27
N LYS A 120 2.63 10.41 -18.25
CA LYS A 120 1.86 10.78 -17.05
C LYS A 120 0.97 9.63 -16.59
N ASP A 121 0.24 9.02 -17.50
CA ASP A 121 -0.68 7.93 -17.20
C ASP A 121 0.09 6.68 -16.72
N ILE A 122 1.26 6.38 -17.29
CA ILE A 122 2.15 5.30 -16.78
C ILE A 122 2.62 5.60 -15.35
N SER A 123 2.97 6.85 -15.05
CA SER A 123 3.38 7.25 -13.69
C SER A 123 2.23 7.11 -12.69
N GLU A 124 1.04 7.58 -13.05
CA GLU A 124 -0.17 7.44 -12.23
C GLU A 124 -0.55 5.95 -12.02
N ILE A 125 -0.45 5.12 -13.07
CA ILE A 125 -0.67 3.67 -12.98
C ILE A 125 0.34 3.03 -12.03
N LYS A 126 1.63 3.40 -12.11
CA LYS A 126 2.66 2.88 -11.22
C LYS A 126 2.39 3.26 -9.76
N GLU A 127 2.01 4.51 -9.51
CA GLU A 127 1.67 4.97 -8.17
C GLU A 127 0.42 4.25 -7.62
N SER A 128 -0.63 4.13 -8.45
CA SER A 128 -1.85 3.39 -8.09
C SER A 128 -1.56 1.91 -7.81
N THR A 129 -0.65 1.30 -8.59
CA THR A 129 -0.21 -0.09 -8.37
C THR A 129 0.50 -0.23 -7.03
N LEU A 130 1.42 0.68 -6.68
CA LEU A 130 2.10 0.68 -5.37
C LEU A 130 1.11 0.84 -4.21
N ARG A 131 0.14 1.76 -4.32
CA ARG A 131 -0.92 1.93 -3.31
C ARG A 131 -1.77 0.66 -3.17
N THR A 132 -2.08 0.00 -4.29
CA THR A 132 -2.82 -1.26 -4.29
C THR A 132 -2.04 -2.38 -3.61
N GLU A 133 -0.74 -2.51 -3.89
CA GLU A 133 0.15 -3.46 -3.22
C GLU A 133 0.17 -3.25 -1.70
N GLN A 134 0.32 -2.00 -1.24
CA GLN A 134 0.30 -1.66 0.18
C GLN A 134 -1.04 -2.00 0.86
N LEU A 135 -2.17 -1.69 0.20
CA LEU A 135 -3.51 -2.03 0.72
C LEU A 135 -3.73 -3.54 0.79
N VAL A 136 -3.21 -4.29 -0.17
CA VAL A 136 -3.29 -5.77 -0.16
C VAL A 136 -2.43 -6.35 0.96
N GLU A 137 -1.25 -5.79 1.21
CA GLU A 137 -0.37 -6.21 2.31
C GLU A 137 -1.02 -5.95 3.67
N SER A 138 -1.55 -4.73 3.90
CA SER A 138 -2.24 -4.42 5.16
C SER A 138 -3.48 -5.29 5.35
N LEU A 139 -4.25 -5.54 4.30
CA LEU A 139 -5.43 -6.41 4.36
C LEU A 139 -5.05 -7.86 4.68
N ALA A 140 -3.91 -8.34 4.17
CA ALA A 140 -3.41 -9.67 4.50
C ALA A 140 -2.97 -9.79 5.96
N GLU A 141 -2.34 -8.74 6.51
CA GLU A 141 -2.00 -8.68 7.94
C GLU A 141 -3.24 -8.65 8.83
N ASP A 142 -4.21 -7.77 8.55
CA ASP A 142 -5.48 -7.67 9.28
C ASP A 142 -6.26 -8.99 9.23
N SER A 143 -6.29 -9.65 8.06
CA SER A 143 -6.91 -10.96 7.91
C SER A 143 -6.24 -12.03 8.79
N LYS A 144 -4.90 -12.04 8.84
CA LYS A 144 -4.14 -12.96 9.69
C LYS A 144 -4.39 -12.71 11.18
N GLU A 145 -4.52 -11.45 11.59
CA GLU A 145 -4.88 -11.08 12.96
C GLU A 145 -6.31 -11.53 13.31
N ASN A 146 -7.29 -11.22 12.46
CA ASN A 146 -8.68 -11.64 12.65
C ASN A 146 -8.83 -13.16 12.77
N ILE A 147 -8.09 -13.92 11.96
CA ILE A 147 -8.06 -15.39 12.06
C ILE A 147 -7.50 -15.84 13.42
N LYS A 148 -6.45 -15.20 13.93
CA LYS A 148 -5.90 -15.51 15.26
C LYS A 148 -6.90 -15.20 16.37
N GLN A 149 -7.50 -14.01 16.35
CA GLN A 149 -8.51 -13.60 17.32
C GLN A 149 -9.72 -14.55 17.32
N THR A 150 -10.20 -14.95 16.14
CA THR A 150 -11.29 -15.93 16.00
C THR A 150 -10.91 -17.29 16.57
N LYS A 151 -9.66 -17.75 16.36
CA LYS A 151 -9.17 -19.02 16.91
C LYS A 151 -9.08 -18.97 18.43
N GLU A 152 -8.61 -17.86 18.99
CA GLU A 152 -8.53 -17.64 20.44
C GLU A 152 -9.93 -17.57 21.06
N LEU A 153 -10.85 -16.81 20.46
CA LEU A 153 -12.24 -16.74 20.89
C LEU A 153 -12.91 -18.12 20.90
N ASN A 154 -12.72 -18.92 19.84
CA ASN A 154 -13.25 -20.28 19.79
C ASN A 154 -12.67 -21.18 20.89
N LYS A 155 -11.39 -21.00 21.24
CA LYS A 155 -10.77 -21.73 22.35
C LYS A 155 -11.40 -21.32 23.69
N THR A 156 -11.52 -20.03 23.96
CA THR A 156 -12.15 -19.51 25.18
C THR A 156 -13.61 -19.95 25.31
N LEU A 157 -14.35 -19.96 24.19
CA LEU A 157 -15.72 -20.43 24.15
C LEU A 157 -15.82 -21.93 24.46
N LYS A 158 -14.90 -22.73 23.91
CA LYS A 158 -14.82 -24.16 24.22
C LYS A 158 -14.50 -24.39 25.70
N ASP A 159 -13.48 -23.71 26.22
CA ASP A 159 -13.07 -23.85 27.63
C ASP A 159 -14.21 -23.44 28.58
N SER A 160 -14.96 -22.38 28.24
CA SER A 160 -16.15 -21.95 28.99
C SER A 160 -17.30 -22.96 28.88
N SER A 161 -17.53 -23.53 27.70
CA SER A 161 -18.53 -24.57 27.49
C SER A 161 -18.20 -25.82 28.31
N ASP A 162 -16.95 -26.27 28.30
CA ASP A 162 -16.49 -27.42 29.08
C ASP A 162 -16.68 -27.15 30.59
N ALA A 163 -16.38 -25.93 31.06
CA ALA A 163 -16.61 -25.54 32.45
C ALA A 163 -18.10 -25.51 32.82
N ILE A 164 -18.99 -25.07 31.92
CA ILE A 164 -20.44 -25.10 32.13
C ILE A 164 -20.94 -26.53 32.21
N VAL A 165 -20.50 -27.41 31.30
CA VAL A 165 -20.89 -28.83 31.30
C VAL A 165 -20.47 -29.49 32.61
N ASN A 166 -19.23 -29.30 33.06
CA ASN A 166 -18.77 -29.85 34.34
C ASN A 166 -19.60 -29.34 35.53
N LYS A 167 -19.94 -28.04 35.56
CA LYS A 167 -20.81 -27.49 36.61
C LYS A 167 -22.24 -28.03 36.55
N LEU A 168 -22.78 -28.30 35.36
CA LEU A 168 -24.09 -28.92 35.20
C LEU A 168 -24.09 -30.36 35.72
N ASP A 169 -23.01 -31.11 35.48
CA ASP A 169 -22.83 -32.47 36.01
C ASP A 169 -22.75 -32.43 37.55
N GLU A 170 -21.94 -31.53 38.13
CA GLU A 170 -21.85 -31.32 39.59
C GLU A 170 -23.23 -30.98 40.21
N LEU A 171 -24.01 -30.13 39.55
CA LEU A 171 -25.36 -29.77 39.99
C LEU A 171 -26.33 -30.95 39.91
N ASN A 172 -26.25 -31.74 38.84
CA ASN A 172 -27.07 -32.93 38.66
C ASN A 172 -26.79 -33.99 39.74
N ASP A 173 -25.50 -34.18 40.06
CA ASP A 173 -25.08 -35.09 41.13
C ASP A 173 -25.58 -34.60 42.49
N SER A 174 -25.40 -33.32 42.80
CA SER A 174 -25.90 -32.69 44.02
C SER A 174 -27.43 -32.81 44.16
N PHE A 175 -28.16 -32.60 43.06
CA PHE A 175 -29.61 -32.76 43.04
C PHE A 175 -30.04 -34.21 43.27
N THR A 176 -29.33 -35.16 42.65
CA THR A 176 -29.58 -36.60 42.85
C THR A 176 -29.33 -37.02 44.30
N GLU A 177 -28.28 -36.49 44.93
CA GLU A 177 -27.98 -36.72 46.35
C GLU A 177 -29.08 -36.17 47.26
N ILE A 178 -29.44 -34.89 47.10
CA ILE A 178 -30.51 -34.25 47.87
C ILE A 178 -31.83 -35.03 47.68
N SER A 179 -32.15 -35.45 46.46
CA SER A 179 -33.35 -36.24 46.15
C SER A 179 -33.37 -37.59 46.89
N LYS A 180 -32.24 -38.32 46.93
CA LYS A 180 -32.12 -39.58 47.71
C LYS A 180 -32.34 -39.38 49.20
N LEU A 181 -32.00 -38.20 49.73
CA LEU A 181 -32.22 -37.81 51.13
C LEU A 181 -33.60 -37.18 51.36
N GLY A 182 -34.47 -37.20 50.33
CA GLY A 182 -35.83 -36.68 50.31
C GLY A 182 -35.92 -35.15 50.35
N GLY A 183 -34.86 -34.43 49.99
CA GLY A 183 -34.81 -32.97 50.02
C GLY A 183 -33.94 -32.37 51.13
N LEU A 184 -33.27 -33.17 51.97
CA LEU A 184 -32.38 -32.65 53.01
C LEU A 184 -30.97 -32.36 52.46
N ILE A 185 -30.39 -31.24 52.88
CA ILE A 185 -28.99 -30.88 52.66
C ILE A 185 -28.15 -31.56 53.76
N VAL A 186 -27.19 -32.40 53.38
CA VAL A 186 -26.23 -33.00 54.33
C VAL A 186 -25.26 -31.93 54.81
N ASP A 187 -24.98 -31.94 56.12
CA ASP A 187 -24.00 -31.05 56.75
C ASP A 187 -24.12 -29.57 56.32
N PRO A 188 -25.29 -28.93 56.53
CA PRO A 188 -25.49 -27.55 56.14
C PRO A 188 -24.49 -26.63 56.89
N GLN A 189 -23.76 -25.79 56.15
CA GLN A 189 -22.75 -24.88 56.73
C GLN A 189 -23.21 -23.41 56.76
N ASN A 190 -24.35 -23.12 56.15
CA ASN A 190 -24.85 -21.76 55.99
C ASN A 190 -26.31 -21.67 56.48
N PRO A 191 -26.77 -20.46 56.88
CA PRO A 191 -28.10 -20.29 57.46
C PRO A 191 -29.20 -20.75 56.49
N VAL A 192 -29.06 -20.50 55.19
CA VAL A 192 -30.06 -20.93 54.21
C VAL A 192 -30.24 -22.45 54.21
N GLY A 193 -29.15 -23.22 54.31
CA GLY A 193 -29.18 -24.68 54.38
C GLY A 193 -29.87 -25.20 55.64
N PHE A 194 -29.56 -24.60 56.80
CA PHE A 194 -30.24 -24.95 58.06
C PHE A 194 -31.75 -24.64 58.03
N PHE A 195 -32.13 -23.51 57.44
CA PHE A 195 -33.53 -23.11 57.29
C PHE A 195 -34.29 -23.95 56.25
N HIS A 196 -33.63 -24.32 55.15
CA HIS A 196 -34.20 -25.26 54.17
C HIS A 196 -34.49 -26.61 54.83
N ASN A 197 -33.50 -27.16 55.54
CA ASN A 197 -33.66 -28.43 56.26
C ASN A 197 -34.76 -28.36 57.31
N SER A 198 -34.87 -27.26 58.05
CA SER A 198 -35.94 -27.10 59.04
C SER A 198 -37.32 -27.22 58.39
N LYS A 199 -37.56 -26.53 57.25
CA LYS A 199 -38.82 -26.64 56.51
C LYS A 199 -39.08 -28.04 55.97
N VAL A 200 -38.07 -28.72 55.43
CA VAL A 200 -38.22 -30.11 54.96
C VAL A 200 -38.60 -31.04 56.10
N TYR A 201 -38.07 -30.86 57.30
CA TYR A 201 -38.49 -31.62 58.48
C TYR A 201 -39.91 -31.27 58.94
N GLU A 202 -40.33 -29.99 58.88
CA GLU A 202 -41.71 -29.58 59.13
C GLU A 202 -42.70 -30.33 58.23
N GLU A 203 -42.43 -30.33 56.92
CA GLU A 203 -43.28 -30.95 55.90
C GLU A 203 -43.39 -32.47 56.08
N ARG A 204 -42.35 -33.11 56.64
CA ARG A 204 -42.34 -34.53 56.99
C ARG A 204 -42.98 -34.84 58.33
N GLY A 205 -43.27 -33.83 59.14
CA GLY A 205 -43.80 -33.99 60.51
C GLY A 205 -42.74 -34.32 61.57
N ASP A 206 -41.45 -34.28 61.26
CA ASP A 206 -40.36 -34.48 62.24
C ASP A 206 -40.04 -33.16 62.96
N LEU A 207 -40.92 -32.79 63.90
CA LEU A 207 -40.85 -31.51 64.60
C LEU A 207 -39.60 -31.37 65.47
N ASP A 208 -39.07 -32.47 65.99
CA ASP A 208 -37.86 -32.44 66.82
C ASP A 208 -36.61 -32.17 65.99
N ALA A 209 -36.49 -32.77 64.80
CA ALA A 209 -35.42 -32.44 63.86
C ALA A 209 -35.57 -31.03 63.27
N ALA A 210 -36.80 -30.57 63.01
CA ALA A 210 -37.08 -29.21 62.58
C ALA A 210 -36.59 -28.18 63.61
N ARG A 211 -36.96 -28.35 64.89
CA ARG A 211 -36.51 -27.48 65.99
C ARG A 211 -34.98 -27.43 66.11
N ARG A 212 -34.30 -28.58 66.04
CA ARG A 212 -32.83 -28.63 66.08
C ARG A 212 -32.21 -27.84 64.93
N SER A 213 -32.76 -27.95 63.72
CA SER A 213 -32.28 -27.23 62.53
C SER A 213 -32.53 -25.72 62.64
N TYR A 214 -33.68 -25.30 63.18
CA TYR A 214 -33.96 -23.91 63.51
C TYR A 214 -32.99 -23.32 64.54
N ASN A 215 -32.65 -24.08 65.58
CA ASN A 215 -31.68 -23.61 66.57
C ASN A 215 -30.30 -23.37 65.96
N GLN A 216 -29.87 -24.21 65.01
CA GLN A 216 -28.64 -23.97 64.25
C GLN A 216 -28.77 -22.74 63.34
N TYR A 217 -29.92 -22.53 62.70
CA TYR A 217 -30.20 -21.30 61.93
C TYR A 217 -30.08 -20.03 62.81
N PHE A 218 -30.68 -20.05 64.00
CA PHE A 218 -30.66 -18.89 64.90
C PHE A 218 -29.28 -18.56 65.47
N ALA A 219 -28.34 -19.50 65.43
CA ALA A 219 -26.95 -19.24 65.80
C ALA A 219 -26.28 -18.16 64.92
N PHE A 220 -26.76 -17.98 63.68
CA PHE A 220 -26.28 -16.94 62.76
C PHE A 220 -26.80 -15.52 63.07
N LYS A 221 -27.76 -15.37 64.01
CA LYS A 221 -28.29 -14.08 64.48
C LYS A 221 -28.78 -13.14 63.36
N LEU A 222 -29.43 -13.72 62.34
CA LEU A 222 -30.02 -12.96 61.25
C LEU A 222 -31.36 -12.36 61.68
N ASP A 223 -31.66 -11.16 61.22
CA ASP A 223 -32.89 -10.44 61.56
C ASP A 223 -34.02 -10.75 60.55
N PHE A 224 -34.42 -12.02 60.48
CA PHE A 224 -35.51 -12.48 59.63
C PHE A 224 -36.68 -12.99 60.45
N ILE A 225 -37.85 -12.40 60.25
CA ILE A 225 -39.04 -12.68 61.06
C ILE A 225 -39.69 -14.05 60.76
N ASP A 226 -39.66 -14.55 59.51
CA ASP A 226 -40.33 -15.80 59.10
C ASP A 226 -39.83 -17.04 59.88
N PRO A 227 -38.50 -17.27 60.01
CA PRO A 227 -37.98 -18.35 60.87
C PRO A 227 -38.46 -18.28 62.31
N HIS A 228 -38.53 -17.10 62.92
CA HIS A 228 -38.97 -16.93 64.30
C HIS A 228 -40.46 -17.23 64.48
N LEU A 229 -41.31 -16.73 63.56
CA LEU A 229 -42.74 -16.99 63.59
C LEU A 229 -43.05 -18.47 63.43
N ARG A 230 -42.37 -19.15 62.52
CA ARG A 230 -42.50 -20.61 62.34
C ARG A 230 -42.01 -21.36 63.57
N TYR A 231 -40.86 -21.00 64.13
CA TYR A 231 -40.34 -21.69 65.30
C TYR A 231 -41.32 -21.67 66.49
N GLN A 232 -42.06 -20.57 66.66
CA GLN A 232 -43.09 -20.44 67.71
C GLN A 232 -44.25 -21.42 67.56
N THR A 233 -44.57 -21.90 66.35
CA THR A 233 -45.63 -22.90 66.18
C THR A 233 -45.22 -24.29 66.66
N PHE A 234 -43.93 -24.48 66.97
CA PHE A 234 -43.38 -25.68 67.58
C PHE A 234 -43.08 -25.49 69.07
N LEU A 235 -43.63 -24.50 69.79
CA LEU A 235 -43.47 -24.40 71.25
C LEU A 235 -44.73 -24.89 71.96
#